data_AF-A0A9X1KNJ9-F1
#
_entry.id   AF-A0A9X1KNJ9-F1
#
_cell.length_a   1.000
_cell.length_b   1.000
_cell.length_c   1.000
_cell.angle_alpha   90.00
_cell.angle_beta   90.00
_cell.angle_gamma   90.00
#
_symmetry.space_group_name_H-M   'P 1'
#
loop_
_entity.id
_entity.type
_entity.pdbx_description
1 polymer ?
#
loop_
_entity_poly.entity_id
_entity_poly.type
_entity_poly.pdbx_seq_one_letter_code
_entity_poly.pdbx_strand_id
1 'polypeptide(L)'
;MAENINNTAFIEADLISELSRLAEQTQQQANSSSVLLFWEIGFKINETILDKKLSENARQIVTALSLELKNKFGSNFEEKNLRTMMRFADEFADKEIVARLSRQLTWSHFLAILPINNTEAKLFYANQINDLLMSVNDLGEQIAAKTFKRTETGKY
;
A
#
# COMPACT_ATOMS: atom_id res chain seq x y z
N MET A 1 -21.95 3.41 -45.01
CA MET A 1 -21.26 4.43 -44.16
C MET A 1 -21.54 4.19 -42.67
N ALA A 2 -22.80 4.05 -42.25
CA ALA A 2 -23.16 3.74 -40.85
C ALA A 2 -22.63 2.38 -40.31
N GLU A 3 -22.67 1.31 -41.12
CA GLU A 3 -22.11 -0.01 -40.74
C GLU A 3 -20.60 0.03 -40.45
N ASN A 4 -19.85 0.85 -41.20
CA ASN A 4 -18.40 0.95 -41.05
C ASN A 4 -18.02 1.76 -39.79
N ILE A 5 -18.81 2.77 -39.44
CA ILE A 5 -18.63 3.56 -38.21
C ILE A 5 -18.92 2.70 -36.97
N ASN A 6 -19.97 1.87 -37.02
CA ASN A 6 -20.30 0.94 -35.93
C ASN A 6 -19.22 -0.14 -35.74
N ASN A 7 -18.62 -0.60 -36.84
CA ASN A 7 -17.51 -1.57 -36.79
C ASN A 7 -16.23 -0.93 -36.20
N THR A 8 -15.90 0.29 -36.59
CA THR A 8 -14.75 1.02 -36.01
C THR A 8 -14.93 1.27 -34.51
N ALA A 9 -16.09 1.77 -34.08
CA ALA A 9 -16.35 2.03 -32.67
C ALA A 9 -16.28 0.76 -31.80
N PHE A 10 -16.72 -0.39 -32.34
CA PHE A 10 -16.60 -1.67 -31.68
C PHE A 10 -15.13 -2.11 -31.52
N ILE A 11 -14.33 -1.97 -32.58
CA ILE A 11 -12.89 -2.30 -32.56
C ILE A 11 -12.14 -1.38 -31.57
N GLU A 12 -12.46 -0.08 -31.56
CA GLU A 12 -11.86 0.87 -30.62
C GLU A 12 -12.17 0.51 -29.16
N ALA A 13 -13.42 0.14 -28.85
CA ALA A 13 -13.82 -0.26 -27.51
C ALA A 13 -13.11 -1.55 -27.04
N ASP A 14 -12.98 -2.54 -27.93
CA ASP A 14 -12.28 -3.80 -27.65
C ASP A 14 -10.78 -3.54 -27.40
N LEU A 15 -10.15 -2.74 -28.25
CA LEU A 15 -8.73 -2.37 -28.10
C LEU A 15 -8.49 -1.56 -26.81
N ILE A 16 -9.36 -0.61 -26.48
CA ILE A 16 -9.26 0.13 -25.20
C ILE A 16 -9.36 -0.85 -24.03
N SER A 17 -10.28 -1.81 -24.07
CA SER A 17 -10.41 -2.82 -23.02
C SER A 17 -9.14 -3.66 -22.85
N GLU A 18 -8.55 -4.12 -23.96
CA GLU A 18 -7.32 -4.90 -23.95
C GLU A 18 -6.13 -4.09 -23.39
N LEU A 19 -5.95 -2.86 -23.88
CA LEU A 19 -4.87 -1.97 -23.44
C LEU A 19 -5.03 -1.58 -21.96
N SER A 20 -6.24 -1.29 -21.51
CA SER A 20 -6.53 -1.03 -20.09
C SER A 20 -6.14 -2.22 -19.23
N ARG A 21 -6.51 -3.44 -19.63
CA ARG A 21 -6.15 -4.65 -18.87
C ARG A 21 -4.64 -4.83 -18.76
N LEU A 22 -3.88 -4.58 -19.84
CA LEU A 22 -2.41 -4.65 -19.82
C LEU A 22 -1.80 -3.60 -18.89
N ALA A 23 -2.32 -2.37 -18.94
CA ALA A 23 -1.87 -1.28 -18.09
C ALA A 23 -2.17 -1.57 -16.61
N GLU A 24 -3.38 -2.03 -16.29
CA GLU A 24 -3.81 -2.39 -14.94
C GLU A 24 -2.96 -3.52 -14.34
N GLN A 25 -2.69 -4.58 -15.12
CA GLN A 25 -1.82 -5.69 -14.69
C GLN A 25 -0.40 -5.21 -14.37
N THR A 26 0.17 -4.37 -15.24
CA THR A 26 1.51 -3.80 -15.04
C THR A 26 1.54 -2.92 -13.79
N GLN A 27 0.52 -2.07 -13.62
CA GLN A 27 0.40 -1.19 -12.47
C GLN A 27 0.24 -1.99 -11.18
N GLN A 28 -0.55 -3.07 -11.17
CA GLN A 28 -0.72 -3.95 -10.02
C GLN A 28 0.61 -4.60 -9.60
N GLN A 29 1.39 -5.10 -10.56
CA GLN A 29 2.70 -5.69 -10.29
C GLN A 29 3.70 -4.65 -9.76
N ALA A 30 3.70 -3.45 -10.32
CA ALA A 30 4.54 -2.34 -9.86
C ALA A 30 4.15 -1.89 -8.44
N ASN A 31 2.84 -1.82 -8.14
CA ASN A 31 2.32 -1.48 -6.82
C ASN A 31 2.75 -2.52 -5.79
N SER A 32 2.59 -3.81 -6.08
CA SER A 32 2.98 -4.90 -5.19
C SER A 32 4.49 -4.86 -4.90
N SER A 33 5.31 -4.68 -5.95
CA SER A 33 6.77 -4.55 -5.80
C SER A 33 7.15 -3.36 -4.93
N SER A 34 6.45 -2.22 -5.07
CA SER A 34 6.70 -1.01 -4.29
C SER A 34 6.37 -1.22 -2.81
N VAL A 35 5.24 -1.86 -2.50
CA VAL A 35 4.85 -2.17 -1.11
C VAL A 35 5.90 -3.07 -0.45
N LEU A 36 6.33 -4.12 -1.14
CA LEU A 36 7.35 -5.04 -0.61
C LEU A 36 8.68 -4.34 -0.39
N LEU A 37 9.12 -3.51 -1.34
CA LEU A 37 10.32 -2.70 -1.19
C LEU A 37 10.24 -1.79 0.05
N PHE A 38 9.13 -1.09 0.23
CA PHE A 38 8.93 -0.18 1.35
C PHE A 38 8.91 -0.92 2.69
N TRP A 39 8.31 -2.11 2.75
CA TRP A 39 8.39 -2.97 3.91
C TRP A 39 9.83 -3.39 4.22
N GLU A 40 10.56 -3.88 3.21
CA GLU A 40 11.94 -4.36 3.36
C GLU A 40 12.90 -3.25 3.81
N ILE A 41 12.73 -2.03 3.30
CA ILE A 41 13.50 -0.85 3.75
C ILE A 41 13.23 -0.60 5.24
N GLY A 42 11.96 -0.54 5.63
CA GLY A 42 11.57 -0.33 7.03
C GLY A 42 12.16 -1.39 7.95
N PHE A 43 12.00 -2.65 7.57
CA PHE A 43 12.52 -3.81 8.28
C PHE A 43 14.03 -3.71 8.46
N LYS A 44 14.76 -3.40 7.37
CA LYS A 44 16.23 -3.33 7.41
C LYS A 44 16.75 -2.19 8.29
N ILE A 45 16.08 -1.05 8.27
CA ILE A 45 16.42 0.09 9.15
C ILE A 45 16.21 -0.32 10.61
N ASN A 46 15.06 -0.91 10.95
CA ASN A 46 14.74 -1.33 12.30
C ASN A 46 15.70 -2.40 12.83
N GLU A 47 15.95 -3.44 12.04
CA GLU A 47 16.91 -4.51 12.33
C GLU A 47 18.30 -3.91 12.62
N THR A 48 18.78 -3.01 11.76
CA THR A 48 20.11 -2.39 11.92
C THR A 48 20.20 -1.56 13.19
N ILE A 49 19.16 -0.77 13.52
CA ILE A 49 19.12 0.04 14.73
C ILE A 49 19.15 -0.85 15.98
N LEU A 50 18.38 -1.94 15.97
CA LEU A 50 18.30 -2.88 17.09
C LEU A 50 19.62 -3.63 17.28
N ASP A 51 20.12 -4.28 16.23
CA ASP A 51 21.33 -5.12 16.27
C ASP A 51 22.58 -4.34 16.68
N LYS A 52 22.67 -3.09 16.23
CA LYS A 52 23.81 -2.21 16.54
C LYS A 52 23.58 -1.39 17.82
N LYS A 53 22.45 -1.56 18.51
CA LYS A 53 22.06 -0.79 19.71
C LYS A 53 22.12 0.72 19.48
N LEU A 54 21.71 1.17 18.30
CA LEU A 54 21.78 2.57 17.88
C LEU A 54 20.49 3.35 18.20
N SER A 55 19.66 2.88 19.12
CA SER A 55 18.37 3.49 19.45
C SER A 55 18.49 4.98 19.83
N GLU A 56 19.57 5.36 20.53
CA GLU A 56 19.86 6.76 20.89
C GLU A 56 20.15 7.65 19.66
N ASN A 57 20.70 7.06 18.59
CA ASN A 57 21.08 7.74 17.35
C ASN A 57 20.10 7.49 16.19
N ALA A 58 19.00 6.77 16.44
CA ALA A 58 18.05 6.34 15.42
C ALA A 58 17.52 7.52 14.59
N ARG A 59 17.28 8.66 15.23
CA ARG A 59 16.79 9.87 14.55
C ARG A 59 17.81 10.37 13.53
N GLN A 60 19.06 10.54 13.95
CA GLN A 60 20.16 11.04 13.11
C GLN A 60 20.43 10.09 11.94
N ILE A 61 20.39 8.78 12.20
CA ILE A 61 20.55 7.75 11.17
C ILE A 61 19.48 7.88 10.10
N VAL A 62 18.20 7.97 10.49
CA VAL A 62 17.08 8.11 9.54
C VAL A 62 17.18 9.41 8.74
N THR A 63 17.56 10.52 9.38
CA THR A 63 17.79 11.80 8.68
C THR A 63 18.90 11.66 7.63
N ALA A 64 20.05 11.10 8.00
CA ALA A 64 21.18 10.89 7.08
C ALA A 64 20.82 9.96 5.91
N LEU A 65 20.16 8.83 6.20
CA LEU A 65 19.66 7.91 5.17
C LEU A 65 18.69 8.60 4.22
N SER A 66 17.78 9.42 4.74
CA SER A 66 16.79 10.12 3.91
C SER A 66 17.45 11.10 2.95
N LEU A 67 18.51 11.80 3.36
CA LEU A 67 19.22 12.75 2.50
C LEU A 67 19.86 12.01 1.31
N GLU A 68 20.61 10.95 1.59
CA GLU A 68 21.29 10.16 0.55
C GLU A 68 20.30 9.47 -0.39
N LEU A 69 19.29 8.80 0.17
CA LEU A 69 18.31 8.04 -0.62
C LEU A 69 17.41 8.97 -1.44
N LYS A 70 16.98 10.11 -0.89
CA LYS A 70 16.21 11.11 -1.63
C LYS A 70 17.01 11.66 -2.81
N ASN A 71 18.28 11.98 -2.61
CA ASN A 71 19.13 12.49 -3.68
C ASN A 71 19.31 11.46 -4.82
N LYS A 72 19.34 10.17 -4.47
CA LYS A 72 19.54 9.10 -5.45
C LYS A 72 18.25 8.62 -6.13
N PHE A 73 17.14 8.57 -5.41
CA PHE A 73 15.93 7.87 -5.84
C PHE A 73 14.65 8.72 -5.77
N GLY A 74 14.72 9.96 -5.27
CA GLY A 74 13.61 10.91 -5.26
C GLY A 74 12.80 10.94 -3.96
N SER A 75 11.67 11.67 -4.02
CA SER A 75 10.87 12.07 -2.85
C SER A 75 10.26 10.92 -2.04
N ASN A 76 10.11 9.72 -2.63
CA ASN A 76 9.64 8.53 -1.91
C ASN A 76 10.56 8.15 -0.73
N PHE A 77 11.80 8.65 -0.70
CA PHE A 77 12.80 8.35 0.33
C PHE A 77 13.03 9.52 1.30
N GLU A 78 12.12 10.49 1.34
CA GLU A 78 12.12 11.53 2.37
C GLU A 78 12.00 10.94 3.78
N GLU A 79 12.48 11.70 4.78
CA GLU A 79 12.54 11.24 6.17
C GLU A 79 11.17 10.75 6.69
N LYS A 80 10.09 11.47 6.37
CA LYS A 80 8.72 11.08 6.72
C LYS A 80 8.36 9.72 6.13
N ASN A 81 8.75 9.45 4.90
CA ASN A 81 8.44 8.19 4.22
C ASN A 81 9.26 7.05 4.83
N LEU A 82 10.56 7.25 5.11
CA LEU A 82 11.37 6.23 5.81
C LEU A 82 10.79 5.90 7.19
N ARG A 83 10.37 6.90 7.97
CA ARG A 83 9.71 6.66 9.26
C ARG A 83 8.41 5.87 9.11
N THR A 84 7.66 6.11 8.04
CA THR A 84 6.43 5.38 7.76
C THR A 84 6.72 3.95 7.33
N MET A 85 7.78 3.72 6.55
CA MET A 85 8.27 2.38 6.18
C MET A 85 8.72 1.60 7.42
N MET A 86 9.47 2.22 8.34
CA MET A 86 9.85 1.61 9.62
C MET A 86 8.62 1.19 10.44
N ARG A 87 7.65 2.09 10.59
CA ARG A 87 6.39 1.78 11.28
C ARG A 87 5.62 0.66 10.59
N PHE A 88 5.60 0.65 9.26
CA PHE A 88 4.95 -0.39 8.48
C PHE A 88 5.56 -1.77 8.76
N ALA A 89 6.90 -1.86 8.79
CA ALA A 89 7.59 -3.10 9.09
C ALA A 89 7.34 -3.59 10.53
N ASP A 90 7.27 -2.68 11.51
CA ASP A 90 6.98 -3.04 12.90
C ASP A 90 5.53 -3.53 13.09
N GLU A 91 4.56 -2.86 12.46
CA GLU A 91 3.14 -3.20 12.62
C GLU A 91 2.70 -4.41 11.77
N PHE A 92 3.43 -4.71 10.70
CA PHE A 92 3.23 -5.87 9.83
C PHE A 92 4.48 -6.76 9.83
N ALA A 93 4.82 -7.34 10.98
CA ALA A 93 6.07 -8.10 11.14
C ALA A 93 6.18 -9.35 10.24
N ASP A 94 5.06 -9.92 9.79
CA ASP A 94 5.03 -11.11 8.94
C ASP A 94 5.12 -10.74 7.45
N LYS A 95 6.27 -11.05 6.84
CA LYS A 95 6.55 -10.83 5.42
C LYS A 95 5.57 -11.58 4.50
N GLU A 96 5.10 -12.76 4.88
CA GLU A 96 4.16 -13.54 4.06
C GLU A 96 2.78 -12.87 4.02
N ILE A 97 2.33 -12.30 5.15
CA ILE A 97 1.10 -11.50 5.19
C ILE A 97 1.25 -10.28 4.28
N VAL A 98 2.37 -9.57 4.34
CA VAL A 98 2.63 -8.40 3.49
C VAL A 98 2.67 -8.78 2.01
N ALA A 99 3.35 -9.88 1.65
CA ALA A 99 3.40 -10.38 0.28
C ALA A 99 2.05 -10.84 -0.27
N ARG A 100 1.16 -11.35 0.60
CA ARG A 100 -0.22 -11.64 0.22
C ARG A 100 -1.00 -10.37 -0.04
N LEU A 101 -0.96 -9.41 0.88
CA LEU A 101 -1.73 -8.17 0.81
C LEU A 101 -1.24 -7.24 -0.31
N SER A 102 0.06 -7.20 -0.59
CA SER A 102 0.66 -6.33 -1.62
C SER A 102 0.13 -6.61 -3.04
N ARG A 103 -0.37 -7.83 -3.28
CA ARG A 103 -0.97 -8.22 -4.56
C ARG A 103 -2.21 -7.41 -4.89
N GLN A 104 -2.86 -6.82 -3.89
CA GLN A 104 -4.16 -6.17 -4.00
C GLN A 104 -4.13 -4.74 -3.44
N LEU A 105 -3.36 -4.52 -2.38
CA LEU A 105 -3.25 -3.23 -1.71
C LEU A 105 -2.06 -2.46 -2.24
N THR A 106 -2.33 -1.24 -2.70
CA THR A 106 -1.28 -0.24 -3.01
C THR A 106 -0.71 0.38 -1.73
N TRP A 107 0.43 1.07 -1.84
CA TRP A 107 1.02 1.79 -0.71
C TRP A 107 0.04 2.78 -0.04
N SER A 108 -0.79 3.46 -0.83
CA SER A 108 -1.81 4.38 -0.30
C SER A 108 -2.85 3.68 0.58
N HIS A 109 -3.22 2.43 0.28
CA HIS A 109 -4.09 1.64 1.16
C HIS A 109 -3.42 1.34 2.49
N PHE A 110 -2.14 0.96 2.46
CA PHE A 110 -1.36 0.76 3.69
C PHE A 110 -1.26 2.04 4.53
N LEU A 111 -1.01 3.19 3.89
CA LEU A 111 -1.00 4.49 4.56
C LEU A 111 -2.34 4.83 5.25
N ALA A 112 -3.47 4.41 4.68
CA ALA A 112 -4.79 4.64 5.25
C ALA A 112 -5.09 3.73 6.46
N ILE A 113 -4.60 2.49 6.47
CA ILE A 113 -4.84 1.53 7.56
C ILE A 113 -3.79 1.58 8.67
N LEU A 114 -2.56 2.04 8.40
CA LEU A 114 -1.48 2.13 9.39
C LEU A 114 -1.87 2.94 10.66
N PRO A 115 -2.59 4.08 10.56
CA PRO A 115 -3.04 4.81 11.74
C PRO A 115 -4.03 4.07 12.64
N ILE A 116 -4.60 2.94 12.20
CA ILE A 116 -5.54 2.15 12.99
C ILE A 116 -4.78 1.41 14.10
N ASN A 117 -5.01 1.80 15.35
CA ASN A 117 -4.31 1.20 16.50
C ASN A 117 -4.73 -0.25 16.80
N ASN A 118 -5.95 -0.65 16.45
CA ASN A 118 -6.43 -2.01 16.67
C ASN A 118 -5.96 -2.92 15.51
N THR A 119 -5.14 -3.93 15.83
CA THR A 119 -4.58 -4.88 14.86
C THR A 119 -5.65 -5.72 14.16
N GLU A 120 -6.67 -6.17 14.87
CA GLU A 120 -7.79 -6.93 14.29
C GLU A 120 -8.58 -6.06 13.30
N ALA A 121 -8.86 -4.81 13.66
CA ALA A 121 -9.51 -3.85 12.77
C ALA A 121 -8.67 -3.58 11.51
N LYS A 122 -7.36 -3.46 11.66
CA LYS A 122 -6.43 -3.25 10.55
C LYS A 122 -6.45 -4.41 9.57
N LEU A 123 -6.38 -5.65 10.06
CA LEU A 123 -6.47 -6.85 9.25
C LEU A 123 -7.86 -7.02 8.63
N PHE A 124 -8.93 -6.68 9.35
CA PHE A 124 -10.30 -6.68 8.84
C PHE A 124 -10.41 -5.75 7.62
N TYR A 125 -10.02 -4.49 7.74
CA TYR A 125 -10.09 -3.54 6.62
C TYR A 125 -9.15 -3.95 5.49
N ALA A 126 -7.95 -4.47 5.78
CA ALA A 126 -7.03 -4.96 4.77
C ALA A 126 -7.63 -6.11 3.93
N ASN A 127 -8.35 -7.04 4.56
CA ASN A 127 -9.04 -8.12 3.85
C ASN A 127 -10.29 -7.62 3.12
N GLN A 128 -11.06 -6.68 3.69
CA GLN A 128 -12.25 -6.14 3.02
C GLN A 128 -11.92 -5.38 1.73
N ILE A 129 -10.78 -4.69 1.66
CA ILE A 129 -10.34 -4.00 0.43
C ILE A 129 -10.26 -4.97 -0.74
N ASN A 130 -9.77 -6.19 -0.50
CA ASN A 130 -9.73 -7.23 -1.50
C ASN A 130 -11.13 -7.65 -1.96
N ASP A 131 -12.01 -7.93 -1.00
CA ASP A 131 -13.32 -8.53 -1.28
C ASP A 131 -14.28 -7.56 -1.97
N LEU A 132 -14.12 -6.26 -1.73
CA LEU A 132 -14.99 -5.19 -2.23
C LEU A 132 -14.34 -4.29 -3.28
N LEU A 133 -13.09 -4.57 -3.68
CA LEU A 133 -12.30 -3.76 -4.62
C LEU A 133 -12.30 -2.26 -4.24
N MET A 134 -12.22 -1.96 -2.95
CA MET A 134 -12.36 -0.60 -2.44
C MET A 134 -11.21 0.29 -2.89
N SER A 135 -11.54 1.50 -3.33
CA SER A 135 -10.56 2.57 -3.44
C SER A 135 -10.14 3.08 -2.05
N VAL A 136 -9.08 3.88 -2.01
CA VAL A 136 -8.65 4.55 -0.77
C VAL A 136 -9.75 5.45 -0.18
N ASN A 137 -10.61 6.01 -1.04
CA ASN A 137 -11.73 6.85 -0.60
C ASN A 137 -12.82 5.98 0.06
N ASP A 138 -13.23 4.88 -0.57
CA ASP A 138 -14.23 3.96 -0.04
C ASP A 138 -13.78 3.39 1.32
N LEU A 139 -12.49 3.04 1.41
CA LEU A 139 -11.87 2.62 2.65
C LEU A 139 -11.97 3.71 3.74
N GLY A 140 -11.72 4.97 3.39
CA GLY A 140 -11.86 6.11 4.30
C GLY A 140 -13.28 6.25 4.83
N GLU A 141 -14.29 6.09 3.98
CA GLU A 141 -15.70 6.12 4.36
C GLU A 141 -16.06 4.97 5.32
N GLN A 142 -15.60 3.75 5.04
CA GLN A 142 -15.83 2.59 5.91
C GLN A 142 -15.18 2.74 7.29
N ILE A 143 -13.96 3.28 7.34
CA ILE A 143 -13.28 3.57 8.61
C ILE A 143 -14.06 4.63 9.40
N ALA A 144 -14.52 5.70 8.74
CA ALA A 144 -15.34 6.74 9.36
C ALA A 144 -16.69 6.20 9.88
N ALA A 145 -17.30 5.27 9.13
CA ALA A 145 -18.54 4.60 9.50
C ALA A 145 -18.39 3.56 10.64
N LYS A 146 -17.16 3.30 11.11
CA LYS A 146 -16.84 2.33 12.17
C LYS A 146 -17.39 0.92 11.88
N THR A 147 -17.37 0.50 10.63
CA THR A 147 -17.97 -0.77 10.18
C THR A 147 -17.43 -1.97 10.96
N PHE A 148 -16.15 -1.99 11.30
CA PHE A 148 -15.56 -3.03 12.16
C PHE A 148 -16.34 -3.22 13.50
N LYS A 149 -16.63 -2.13 14.21
CA LYS A 149 -17.35 -2.18 15.51
C LYS A 149 -18.79 -2.67 15.36
N ARG A 150 -19.41 -2.48 14.19
CA ARG A 150 -20.78 -2.95 13.92
C ARG A 150 -20.80 -4.45 13.68
N THR A 151 -19.84 -4.97 12.93
CA THR A 151 -19.64 -6.41 12.71
C THR A 151 -19.34 -7.13 14.02
N GLU A 152 -18.49 -6.57 14.89
CA GLU A 152 -18.22 -7.13 16.22
C GLU A 152 -19.46 -7.18 17.12
N THR A 153 -20.37 -6.20 17.00
CA THR A 153 -21.57 -6.10 17.84
C THR A 153 -22.81 -6.78 17.24
N GLY A 154 -22.69 -7.41 16.07
CA GLY A 154 -23.79 -8.08 15.38
C GLY A 154 -24.92 -7.16 14.92
N LYS A 155 -24.67 -5.85 14.81
CA LYS A 155 -25.68 -4.85 14.43
C LYS A 155 -25.63 -4.58 12.92
N TYR A 156 -26.42 -5.35 12.18
CA TYR A 156 -26.75 -5.08 10.78
C TYR A 156 -28.01 -4.22 10.69
#